data_AF-A0A973BD19-F1
#
_entry.id   AF-A0A973BD19-F1
#
_cell.length_a   1.000
_cell.length_b   1.000
_cell.length_c   1.000
_cell.angle_alpha   90.00
_cell.angle_beta   90.00
_cell.angle_gamma   90.00
#
_symmetry.space_group_name_H-M   'P 1'
#
loop_
_entity.id
_entity.type
_entity.pdbx_description
1 polymer ?
#
loop_
_entity_poly.entity_id
_entity_poly.type
_entity_poly.pdbx_seq_one_letter_code
_entity_poly.pdbx_strand_id
1 'polypeptide(L)'
;MQYIDNILFVIVLAAGLAFFAKNVKKLIRNIKLGKKVDRSDNTSARWANMTRIALGQGKMVRRPVAGILHIIVYLGFIIINIEVLEIVVDGIAGTHRAFSGMGAFYGFLIASFEILAVLVLVSVIIFWIRRNVIKLQRFVKDEMKGWPKSDGNWILYFEIILMSLFLIMNATDVPFQEMNSGNVISSHLAGFFNGMAPETLHVIERGAWWLHIVG
;
A
#
# COMPACT_ATOMS: atom_id res chain seq x y z
N MET A 1 -21.78 -21.66 9.49
CA MET A 1 -21.54 -20.22 9.27
C MET A 1 -20.12 -19.79 9.67
N GLN A 2 -19.32 -20.62 10.35
CA GLN A 2 -18.02 -20.28 10.95
C GLN A 2 -16.85 -20.08 9.96
N TYR A 3 -17.06 -20.32 8.66
CA TYR A 3 -16.00 -20.28 7.64
C TYR A 3 -16.39 -19.45 6.40
N ILE A 4 -17.54 -18.77 6.41
CA ILE A 4 -18.00 -18.04 5.22
C ILE A 4 -17.00 -16.95 4.86
N ASP A 5 -16.56 -16.17 5.86
CA ASP A 5 -15.62 -15.08 5.66
C ASP A 5 -14.26 -15.59 5.16
N ASN A 6 -13.78 -16.72 5.71
CA ASN A 6 -12.53 -17.36 5.24
C ASN A 6 -12.65 -17.86 3.79
N ILE A 7 -13.77 -18.49 3.45
CA ILE A 7 -14.03 -18.99 2.09
C ILE A 7 -14.07 -17.80 1.12
N LEU A 8 -14.80 -16.73 1.47
CA LEU A 8 -14.84 -15.52 0.67
C LEU A 8 -13.45 -14.89 0.53
N PHE A 9 -12.66 -14.88 1.60
CA PHE A 9 -11.30 -14.34 1.59
C PHE A 9 -10.41 -15.12 0.63
N VAL A 10 -10.43 -16.45 0.72
CA VAL A 10 -9.65 -17.33 -0.17
C VAL A 10 -10.08 -17.17 -1.62
N ILE A 11 -11.39 -17.02 -1.89
CA ILE A 11 -11.90 -16.76 -3.25
C ILE A 11 -11.37 -15.42 -3.79
N VAL A 12 -11.46 -14.35 -3.01
CA VAL A 12 -10.96 -13.01 -3.38
C VAL A 12 -9.45 -13.05 -3.63
N LEU A 13 -8.69 -13.65 -2.70
CA LEU A 13 -7.25 -13.78 -2.80
C LEU A 13 -6.84 -14.59 -4.04
N ALA A 14 -7.48 -15.73 -4.29
CA ALA A 14 -7.22 -16.57 -5.46
C ALA A 14 -7.56 -15.82 -6.77
N ALA A 15 -8.69 -15.10 -6.81
CA ALA A 15 -9.07 -14.30 -7.97
C ALA A 15 -8.07 -13.18 -8.25
N GLY A 16 -7.62 -12.45 -7.21
CA GLY A 16 -6.60 -11.40 -7.32
C GLY A 16 -5.27 -11.94 -7.83
N LEU A 17 -4.76 -13.02 -7.24
CA LEU A 17 -3.52 -13.68 -7.68
C LEU A 17 -3.62 -14.22 -9.11
N ALA A 18 -4.75 -14.82 -9.48
CA ALA A 18 -4.98 -15.31 -10.84
C ALA A 18 -5.01 -14.17 -11.87
N PHE A 19 -5.67 -13.06 -11.53
CA PHE A 19 -5.71 -11.86 -12.38
C PHE A 19 -4.31 -11.24 -12.53
N PHE A 20 -3.55 -11.12 -11.45
CA PHE A 20 -2.17 -10.65 -11.47
C PHE A 20 -1.30 -11.55 -12.36
N ALA A 21 -1.33 -12.87 -12.14
CA ALA A 21 -0.55 -13.83 -12.93
C ALA A 21 -0.89 -13.77 -14.43
N LYS A 22 -2.18 -13.59 -14.78
CA LYS A 22 -2.62 -13.40 -16.17
C LYS A 22 -2.01 -12.14 -16.79
N ASN A 23 -1.99 -11.02 -16.06
CA ASN A 23 -1.41 -9.76 -16.54
C ASN A 23 0.11 -9.85 -16.69
N VAL A 24 0.81 -10.48 -15.74
CA VAL A 24 2.25 -10.73 -15.84
C VAL A 24 2.57 -11.62 -17.06
N LYS A 25 1.81 -12.70 -17.29
CA LYS A 25 1.97 -13.55 -18.48
C LYS A 25 1.75 -12.76 -19.78
N LYS A 26 0.76 -11.87 -19.81
CA LYS A 26 0.50 -10.98 -20.96
C LYS A 26 1.67 -10.03 -21.21
N LEU A 27 2.22 -9.43 -20.14
CA LEU A 27 3.39 -8.55 -20.23
C LEU A 27 4.62 -9.30 -20.76
N ILE A 28 4.94 -10.47 -20.17
CA ILE A 28 6.06 -11.32 -20.60
C ILE A 28 5.91 -11.72 -22.06
N ARG A 29 4.70 -12.13 -22.48
CA ARG A 29 4.41 -12.45 -23.88
C ARG A 29 4.73 -11.28 -24.79
N ASN A 30 4.26 -10.08 -24.45
CA ASN A 30 4.48 -8.88 -25.25
C ASN A 30 5.98 -8.51 -25.33
N ILE A 31 6.73 -8.63 -24.22
CA ILE A 31 8.18 -8.41 -24.20
C ILE A 31 8.88 -9.40 -25.13
N LYS A 32 8.47 -10.68 -25.11
CA LYS A 32 9.06 -11.74 -25.95
C LYS A 32 8.74 -11.62 -27.44
N LEU A 33 7.74 -10.82 -27.83
CA LEU A 33 7.49 -10.48 -29.25
C LEU A 33 8.50 -9.46 -29.80
N GLY A 34 9.25 -8.77 -28.93
CA GLY A 34 10.31 -7.87 -29.34
C GLY A 34 11.50 -8.59 -29.99
N LYS A 35 12.35 -7.84 -30.68
CA LYS A 35 13.59 -8.37 -31.25
C LYS A 35 14.50 -8.92 -30.14
N LYS A 36 15.02 -10.13 -30.32
CA LYS A 36 16.06 -10.68 -29.44
C LYS A 36 17.29 -9.79 -29.55
N VAL A 37 17.80 -9.34 -28.41
CA VAL A 37 19.04 -8.58 -28.29
C VAL A 37 19.97 -9.41 -27.43
N ASP A 38 21.12 -9.80 -27.99
CA ASP A 38 22.17 -10.45 -27.22
C ASP A 38 22.76 -9.44 -26.22
N ARG A 39 22.87 -9.86 -24.97
CA ARG A 39 23.38 -9.06 -23.85
C ARG A 39 24.36 -9.88 -22.99
N SER A 40 24.94 -10.93 -23.57
CA SER A 40 25.94 -11.78 -22.93
C SER A 40 27.30 -11.07 -22.78
N ASP A 41 27.49 -9.93 -23.46
CA ASP A 41 28.69 -9.12 -23.41
C ASP A 41 28.74 -8.20 -22.18
N ASN A 42 29.94 -7.99 -21.62
CA ASN A 42 30.21 -6.98 -20.59
C ASN A 42 29.27 -7.06 -19.37
N THR A 43 28.93 -8.28 -18.95
CA THR A 43 27.96 -8.56 -17.89
C THR A 43 28.21 -7.76 -16.61
N SER A 44 29.45 -7.72 -16.12
CA SER A 44 29.82 -6.98 -14.91
C SER A 44 29.54 -5.47 -15.03
N ALA A 45 29.94 -4.85 -16.15
CA ALA A 45 29.71 -3.43 -16.40
C ALA A 45 28.20 -3.10 -16.53
N ARG A 46 27.42 -3.99 -17.15
CA ARG A 46 25.96 -3.84 -17.27
C ARG A 46 25.27 -3.94 -15.91
N TRP A 47 25.64 -4.92 -15.08
CA TRP A 47 25.12 -5.04 -13.72
C TRP A 47 25.52 -3.83 -12.87
N ALA A 48 26.79 -3.40 -12.92
CA ALA A 48 27.24 -2.21 -12.21
C ALA A 48 26.45 -0.96 -12.63
N ASN A 49 26.22 -0.79 -13.95
CA ASN A 49 25.43 0.33 -14.46
C ASN A 49 23.95 0.23 -14.06
N MET A 50 23.35 -0.96 -14.13
CA MET A 50 21.97 -1.20 -13.69
C MET A 50 21.83 -0.87 -12.21
N THR A 51 22.71 -1.40 -11.34
CA THR A 51 22.71 -1.10 -9.91
C THR A 51 22.87 0.40 -9.65
N ARG A 52 23.79 1.06 -10.35
CA ARG A 52 24.00 2.52 -10.21
C ARG A 52 22.76 3.32 -10.61
N ILE A 53 22.06 2.93 -11.67
CA ILE A 53 20.88 3.66 -12.16
C ILE A 53 19.64 3.33 -11.33
N ALA A 54 19.41 2.04 -11.05
CA ALA A 54 18.24 1.54 -10.35
C ALA A 54 18.27 1.86 -8.85
N LEU A 55 19.41 1.67 -8.18
CA LEU A 55 19.56 1.96 -6.74
C LEU A 55 20.08 3.37 -6.47
N GLY A 56 20.90 3.94 -7.36
CA GLY A 56 21.52 5.25 -7.12
C GLY A 56 20.57 6.45 -7.24
N GLN A 57 19.36 6.26 -7.81
CA GLN A 57 18.25 7.22 -7.75
C GLN A 57 18.63 8.67 -8.09
N GLY A 58 19.61 8.90 -8.97
CA GLY A 58 20.23 10.23 -9.18
C GLY A 58 19.28 11.34 -9.64
N LYS A 59 18.09 10.98 -10.15
CA LYS A 59 17.03 11.93 -10.50
C LYS A 59 16.26 12.45 -9.27
N MET A 60 16.16 11.65 -8.20
CA MET A 60 15.52 12.04 -6.94
C MET A 60 16.33 13.10 -6.19
N VAL A 61 17.67 13.02 -6.25
CA VAL A 61 18.58 14.01 -5.63
C VAL A 61 18.43 15.40 -6.25
N ARG A 62 18.18 15.50 -7.56
CA ARG A 62 17.99 16.79 -8.26
C ARG A 62 16.65 17.48 -7.98
N ARG A 63 15.69 16.77 -7.36
CA ARG A 63 14.36 17.28 -7.02
C ARG A 63 14.04 16.86 -5.57
N PRO A 64 14.75 17.43 -4.58
CA PRO A 64 14.82 16.89 -3.23
C PRO A 64 13.45 16.73 -2.57
N VAL A 65 12.54 17.70 -2.73
CA VAL A 65 11.18 17.61 -2.18
C VAL A 65 10.42 16.40 -2.75
N ALA A 66 10.39 16.26 -4.08
CA ALA A 66 9.70 15.14 -4.71
C ALA A 66 10.40 13.80 -4.41
N GLY A 67 11.73 13.81 -4.25
CA GLY A 67 12.52 12.64 -3.87
C GLY A 67 12.18 12.16 -2.46
N ILE A 68 12.15 13.05 -1.47
CA ILE A 68 11.80 12.72 -0.08
C ILE A 68 10.40 12.13 0.01
N LEU A 69 9.40 12.80 -0.59
CA LEU A 69 8.02 12.30 -0.61
C LEU A 69 7.92 10.91 -1.27
N HIS A 70 8.69 10.67 -2.33
CA HIS A 70 8.67 9.37 -3.00
C HIS A 70 9.36 8.28 -2.17
N ILE A 71 10.44 8.61 -1.45
CA ILE A 71 11.10 7.68 -0.52
C ILE A 71 10.15 7.27 0.61
N ILE A 72 9.38 8.21 1.16
CA ILE A 72 8.35 7.92 2.16
C ILE A 72 7.34 6.91 1.61
N VAL A 73 6.77 7.19 0.43
CA VAL A 73 5.81 6.28 -0.21
C VAL A 73 6.43 4.91 -0.51
N TYR A 74 7.67 4.89 -1.01
CA TYR A 74 8.41 3.66 -1.30
C TYR A 74 8.67 2.81 -0.05
N LEU A 75 9.13 3.43 1.04
CA LEU A 75 9.30 2.75 2.32
C LEU A 75 7.96 2.27 2.86
N GLY A 76 6.90 3.07 2.71
CA GLY A 76 5.50 2.70 2.93
C GLY A 76 5.18 1.35 2.32
N PHE A 77 5.34 1.23 1.00
CA PHE A 77 5.06 0.00 0.29
C PHE A 77 5.91 -1.18 0.76
N ILE A 78 7.20 -1.00 1.02
CA ILE A 78 8.06 -2.12 1.47
C ILE A 78 7.62 -2.62 2.85
N ILE A 79 7.45 -1.70 3.78
CA ILE A 79 7.26 -2.01 5.20
C ILE A 79 5.84 -2.57 5.43
N ILE A 80 4.82 -2.01 4.77
CA ILE A 80 3.41 -2.45 4.88
C ILE A 80 3.21 -3.89 4.38
N ASN A 81 4.10 -4.47 3.57
CA ASN A 81 3.97 -5.89 3.18
C ASN A 81 3.99 -6.85 4.38
N ILE A 82 4.63 -6.46 5.48
CA ILE A 82 4.61 -7.25 6.73
C ILE A 82 3.19 -7.25 7.33
N GLU A 83 2.50 -6.10 7.32
CA GLU A 83 1.10 -6.00 7.75
C GLU A 83 0.17 -6.79 6.83
N VAL A 84 0.38 -6.69 5.50
CA VAL A 84 -0.40 -7.46 4.53
C VAL A 84 -0.27 -8.96 4.78
N LEU A 85 0.90 -9.43 5.22
CA LEU A 85 1.08 -10.81 5.60
C LEU A 85 0.18 -11.19 6.79
N GLU A 86 0.08 -10.34 7.81
CA GLU A 86 -0.84 -10.55 8.93
C GLU A 86 -2.30 -10.60 8.45
N ILE A 87 -2.74 -9.62 7.66
CA ILE A 87 -4.09 -9.57 7.07
C ILE A 87 -4.41 -10.85 6.30
N VAL A 88 -3.46 -11.37 5.51
CA VAL A 88 -3.64 -12.62 4.76
C VAL A 88 -3.75 -13.83 5.68
N VAL A 89 -2.92 -13.90 6.73
CA VAL A 89 -2.99 -14.97 7.72
C VAL A 89 -4.34 -14.94 8.44
N ASP A 90 -4.77 -13.77 8.90
CA ASP A 90 -6.05 -13.57 9.57
C ASP A 90 -7.23 -13.96 8.68
N GLY A 91 -7.22 -13.53 7.41
CA GLY A 91 -8.27 -13.89 6.46
C GLY A 91 -8.35 -15.38 6.15
N ILE A 92 -7.22 -16.08 6.05
CA ILE A 92 -7.18 -17.52 5.77
C ILE A 92 -7.53 -18.33 7.02
N ALA A 93 -6.92 -18.00 8.16
CA ALA A 93 -7.03 -18.78 9.39
C ALA A 93 -8.25 -18.42 10.25
N GLY A 94 -8.88 -17.27 10.00
CA GLY A 94 -9.99 -16.75 10.82
C GLY A 94 -9.50 -16.24 12.17
N THR A 95 -8.25 -15.81 12.23
CA THR A 95 -7.64 -15.21 13.42
C THR A 95 -7.81 -13.69 13.39
N HIS A 96 -7.45 -13.05 14.51
CA HIS A 96 -7.44 -11.60 14.63
C HIS A 96 -6.09 -11.18 15.21
N ARG A 97 -5.29 -10.45 14.42
CA ARG A 97 -3.92 -10.04 14.74
C ARG A 97 -3.04 -11.21 15.12
N ALA A 98 -2.90 -12.17 14.21
CA ALA A 98 -2.15 -13.40 14.41
C ALA A 98 -0.73 -13.21 14.96
N PHE A 99 -0.08 -12.07 14.69
CA PHE A 99 1.28 -11.80 15.13
C PHE A 99 1.37 -11.02 16.45
N SER A 100 0.23 -10.69 17.08
CA SER A 100 0.17 -10.01 18.39
C SER A 100 0.97 -10.72 19.50
N GLY A 101 1.15 -12.04 19.39
CA GLY A 101 1.97 -12.85 20.30
C GLY A 101 3.46 -12.46 20.37
N MET A 102 3.98 -11.61 19.46
CA MET A 102 5.35 -11.08 19.53
C MET A 102 5.52 -9.94 20.56
N GLY A 103 4.44 -9.53 21.23
CA GLY A 103 4.48 -8.57 22.34
C GLY A 103 5.01 -7.18 21.93
N ALA A 104 6.02 -6.67 22.64
CA ALA A 104 6.55 -5.33 22.41
C ALA A 104 7.09 -5.11 20.98
N PHE A 105 7.62 -6.17 20.35
CA PHE A 105 8.08 -6.07 18.96
C PHE A 105 6.92 -5.87 17.98
N TYR A 106 5.78 -6.53 18.21
CA TYR A 106 4.56 -6.30 17.45
C TYR A 106 4.08 -4.85 17.60
N GLY A 107 4.00 -4.35 18.83
CA GLY A 107 3.63 -2.95 19.09
C GLY A 107 4.55 -1.94 18.38
N PHE A 108 5.86 -2.19 18.35
CA PHE A 108 6.81 -1.37 17.58
C PHE A 108 6.55 -1.41 16.07
N LEU A 109 6.28 -2.60 15.51
CA LEU A 109 5.98 -2.75 14.09
C LEU A 109 4.70 -2.00 13.71
N ILE A 110 3.61 -2.21 14.44
CA ILE A 110 2.33 -1.52 14.16
C ILE A 110 2.46 0.00 14.35
N ALA A 111 3.14 0.47 15.40
CA ALA A 111 3.42 1.90 15.57
C ALA A 111 4.15 2.49 14.35
N SER A 112 5.12 1.75 13.82
CA SER A 112 5.86 2.16 12.63
C SER A 112 4.95 2.23 11.40
N PHE A 113 4.02 1.28 11.26
CA PHE A 113 3.03 1.28 10.16
C PHE A 113 2.06 2.44 10.27
N GLU A 114 1.56 2.76 11.47
CA GLU A 114 0.64 3.87 11.69
C GLU A 114 1.26 5.23 11.35
N ILE A 115 2.48 5.47 11.83
CA ILE A 115 3.23 6.70 11.51
C ILE A 115 3.46 6.77 10.00
N LEU A 116 3.88 5.66 9.39
CA LEU A 116 4.17 5.61 7.97
C LEU A 116 2.91 5.82 7.12
N ALA A 117 1.76 5.28 7.52
CA ALA A 117 0.48 5.49 6.83
C ALA A 117 0.12 6.98 6.75
N VAL A 118 0.30 7.73 7.85
CA VAL A 118 0.09 9.20 7.85
C VAL A 118 1.10 9.90 6.95
N LEU A 119 2.38 9.53 7.00
CA LEU A 119 3.41 10.14 6.14
C LEU A 119 3.15 9.85 4.65
N VAL A 120 2.67 8.66 4.32
CA VAL A 120 2.23 8.28 2.98
C VAL A 120 1.04 9.15 2.58
N LEU A 121 0.00 9.27 3.41
CA LEU A 121 -1.17 10.13 3.15
C LEU A 121 -0.77 11.57 2.83
N VAL A 122 0.10 12.17 3.65
CA VAL A 122 0.61 13.52 3.41
C VAL A 122 1.35 13.58 2.06
N SER A 123 2.20 12.59 1.77
CA SER A 123 2.98 12.56 0.53
C SER A 123 2.10 12.44 -0.72
N VAL A 124 1.10 11.57 -0.70
CA VAL A 124 0.21 11.34 -1.84
C VAL A 124 -0.76 12.50 -2.04
N ILE A 125 -1.20 13.18 -0.97
CA ILE A 125 -1.97 14.43 -1.07
C ILE A 125 -1.13 15.52 -1.74
N ILE A 126 0.14 15.68 -1.36
CA ILE A 126 1.04 16.65 -2.01
C ILE A 126 1.24 16.28 -3.49
N PHE A 127 1.43 15.00 -3.82
CA PHE A 127 1.51 14.56 -5.21
C PHE A 127 0.23 14.80 -5.99
N TRP A 128 -0.93 14.59 -5.38
CA TRP A 128 -2.24 14.86 -5.97
C TRP A 128 -2.41 16.33 -6.31
N ILE A 129 -2.14 17.21 -5.34
CA ILE A 129 -2.18 18.67 -5.52
C ILE A 129 -1.21 19.08 -6.64
N ARG A 130 0.02 18.56 -6.62
CA ARG A 130 1.03 18.88 -7.64
C ARG A 130 0.62 18.43 -9.05
N ARG A 131 -0.08 17.30 -9.16
CA ARG A 131 -0.53 16.75 -10.44
C ARG A 131 -1.79 17.47 -10.96
N ASN A 132 -2.77 17.72 -10.11
CA ASN A 132 -4.11 18.16 -10.53
C ASN A 132 -4.37 19.66 -10.33
N VAL A 133 -3.74 20.29 -9.33
CA VAL A 133 -3.97 21.69 -8.96
C VAL A 133 -2.89 22.61 -9.54
N ILE A 134 -1.61 22.30 -9.29
CA ILE A 134 -0.47 23.17 -9.68
C ILE A 134 -0.24 23.19 -11.21
N LYS A 135 -0.81 22.23 -11.96
CA LYS A 135 -0.81 22.20 -13.44
C LYS A 135 0.59 22.42 -14.06
N LEU A 136 1.62 21.75 -13.52
CA LEU A 136 2.98 21.82 -14.08
C LEU A 136 2.97 21.43 -15.56
N GLN A 137 3.74 22.15 -16.41
CA GLN A 137 3.74 21.93 -17.87
C GLN A 137 3.86 20.46 -18.28
N ARG A 138 4.75 19.68 -17.63
CA ARG A 138 4.91 18.24 -17.90
C ARG A 138 3.62 17.43 -17.72
N PHE A 139 2.71 17.85 -16.84
CA PHE A 139 1.45 17.15 -16.56
C PHE A 139 0.26 17.66 -17.38
N VAL A 140 0.46 18.70 -18.21
CA VAL A 140 -0.61 19.36 -18.99
C VAL A 140 -0.38 19.26 -20.51
N LYS A 141 0.77 18.74 -20.95
CA LYS A 141 1.05 18.48 -22.37
C LYS A 141 0.04 17.50 -22.99
N ASP A 142 -0.12 17.59 -24.31
CA ASP A 142 -1.03 16.73 -25.08
C ASP A 142 -0.74 15.23 -24.90
N GLU A 143 0.53 14.85 -24.70
CA GLU A 143 0.97 13.48 -24.40
C GLU A 143 0.39 12.90 -23.09
N MET A 144 -0.10 13.76 -22.20
CA MET A 144 -0.73 13.36 -20.93
C MET A 144 -2.25 13.17 -21.05
N LYS A 145 -2.87 13.45 -22.20
CA LYS A 145 -4.34 13.29 -22.37
C LYS A 145 -4.74 11.82 -22.29
N GLY A 146 -5.86 11.54 -21.63
CA GLY A 146 -6.42 10.19 -21.50
C GLY A 146 -5.71 9.34 -20.45
N TRP A 147 -5.34 8.11 -20.84
CA TRP A 147 -4.89 7.05 -19.93
C TRP A 147 -3.71 7.42 -19.02
N PRO A 148 -2.62 8.06 -19.47
CA PRO A 148 -1.47 8.36 -18.60
C PRO A 148 -1.79 9.31 -17.44
N LYS A 149 -2.75 10.23 -17.65
CA LYS A 149 -3.21 11.12 -16.58
C LYS A 149 -4.11 10.39 -15.60
N SER A 150 -5.08 9.63 -16.11
CA SER A 150 -6.00 8.87 -15.25
C SER A 150 -5.28 7.79 -14.44
N ASP A 151 -4.36 7.05 -15.05
CA ASP A 151 -3.59 5.97 -14.41
C ASP A 151 -2.88 6.47 -13.14
N GLY A 152 -2.08 7.53 -13.25
CA GLY A 152 -1.42 8.11 -12.08
C GLY A 152 -2.34 8.82 -11.10
N ASN A 153 -3.58 9.20 -11.49
CA ASN A 153 -4.58 9.67 -10.53
C ASN A 153 -5.24 8.50 -9.80
N TRP A 154 -5.52 7.39 -10.48
CA TRP A 154 -6.06 6.19 -9.84
C TRP A 154 -5.14 5.66 -8.77
N ILE A 155 -3.83 5.56 -9.06
CA ILE A 155 -2.85 5.11 -8.07
C ILE A 155 -2.88 5.99 -6.81
N LEU A 156 -2.82 7.32 -6.95
CA LEU A 156 -2.86 8.21 -5.79
C LEU A 156 -4.21 8.15 -5.05
N TYR A 157 -5.30 7.92 -5.77
CA TYR A 157 -6.64 7.80 -5.19
C TYR A 157 -6.76 6.53 -4.33
N PHE A 158 -6.33 5.40 -4.88
CA PHE A 158 -6.29 4.14 -4.14
C PHE A 158 -5.35 4.22 -2.93
N GLU A 159 -4.16 4.82 -3.08
CA GLU A 159 -3.25 5.04 -1.94
C GLU A 159 -3.89 5.84 -0.81
N ILE A 160 -4.64 6.92 -1.13
CA ILE A 160 -5.36 7.70 -0.11
C ILE A 160 -6.42 6.85 0.59
N ILE A 161 -7.21 6.10 -0.17
CA ILE A 161 -8.27 5.26 0.39
C ILE A 161 -7.69 4.16 1.26
N LEU A 162 -6.72 3.39 0.77
CA LEU A 162 -6.15 2.26 1.48
C LEU A 162 -5.48 2.72 2.78
N MET A 163 -4.68 3.78 2.77
CA MET A 163 -4.08 4.28 4.02
C MET A 163 -5.12 4.81 5.01
N SER A 164 -6.21 5.39 4.51
CA SER A 164 -7.32 5.84 5.37
C SER A 164 -8.08 4.67 5.96
N LEU A 165 -8.39 3.63 5.17
CA LEU A 165 -9.05 2.42 5.62
C LEU A 165 -8.20 1.68 6.66
N PHE A 166 -6.87 1.61 6.47
CA PHE A 166 -5.96 1.05 7.45
C PHE A 166 -6.04 1.77 8.81
N LEU A 167 -5.98 3.11 8.81
CA LEU A 167 -6.07 3.90 10.03
C LEU A 167 -7.46 3.81 10.69
N ILE A 168 -8.53 3.78 9.89
CA ILE A 168 -9.91 3.62 10.38
C ILE A 168 -10.09 2.24 11.01
N MET A 169 -9.66 1.17 10.32
CA MET A 169 -9.70 -0.20 10.80
C MET A 169 -9.05 -0.29 12.19
N ASN A 170 -7.82 0.21 12.34
CA ASN A 170 -7.13 0.24 13.62
C ASN A 170 -7.86 1.09 14.68
N ALA A 171 -8.40 2.26 14.31
CA ALA A 171 -9.10 3.15 15.24
C ALA A 171 -10.39 2.54 15.80
N THR A 172 -11.05 1.68 15.02
CA THR A 172 -12.30 1.01 15.41
C THR A 172 -12.12 -0.42 15.93
N ASP A 173 -10.89 -0.94 15.89
CA ASP A 173 -10.53 -2.24 16.47
C ASP A 173 -10.39 -2.12 18.00
N VAL A 174 -11.47 -2.43 18.71
CA VAL A 174 -11.56 -2.31 20.17
C VAL A 174 -10.47 -3.13 20.89
N PRO A 175 -10.28 -4.44 20.60
CA PRO A 175 -9.19 -5.21 21.21
C PRO A 175 -7.81 -4.60 20.99
N PHE A 176 -7.54 -4.03 19.81
CA PHE A 176 -6.28 -3.35 19.55
C PHE A 176 -6.12 -2.06 20.33
N GLN A 177 -7.18 -1.24 20.43
CA GLN A 177 -7.14 -0.03 21.26
C GLN A 177 -6.93 -0.35 22.74
N GLU A 178 -7.54 -1.43 23.24
CA GLU A 178 -7.36 -1.91 24.62
C GLU A 178 -5.95 -2.49 24.86
N MET A 179 -5.35 -3.15 23.86
CA MET A 179 -3.96 -3.64 23.92
C MET A 179 -2.98 -2.50 24.18
N ASN A 180 -3.30 -1.27 23.74
CA ASN A 180 -2.52 -0.06 23.93
C ASN A 180 -1.03 -0.24 23.55
N SER A 181 -0.81 -0.99 22.47
CA SER A 181 0.51 -1.36 21.97
C SER A 181 0.57 -1.15 20.47
N GLY A 182 1.11 -0.01 20.07
CA GLY A 182 1.30 0.35 18.66
C GLY A 182 0.26 1.31 18.07
N ASN A 183 -0.85 1.57 18.78
CA ASN A 183 -1.94 2.49 18.41
C ASN A 183 -1.56 3.98 18.56
N VAL A 184 -0.37 4.37 18.13
CA VAL A 184 0.21 5.72 18.31
C VAL A 184 -0.50 6.81 17.49
N ILE A 185 -1.18 6.46 16.40
CA ILE A 185 -2.02 7.37 15.61
C ILE A 185 -3.49 7.03 15.80
N SER A 186 -3.86 5.76 15.70
CA SER A 186 -5.26 5.36 15.71
C SER A 186 -5.97 5.67 17.02
N SER A 187 -5.27 5.70 18.16
CA SER A 187 -5.84 6.15 19.44
C SER A 187 -6.36 7.59 19.40
N HIS A 188 -5.71 8.48 18.63
CA HIS A 188 -6.17 9.86 18.41
C HIS A 188 -7.37 9.92 17.47
N LEU A 189 -7.54 8.93 16.59
CA LEU A 189 -8.67 8.82 15.67
C LEU A 189 -9.87 8.11 16.32
N ALA A 190 -9.63 7.23 17.29
CA ALA A 190 -10.67 6.50 18.01
C ALA A 190 -11.72 7.44 18.64
N GLY A 191 -11.30 8.65 19.04
CA GLY A 191 -12.18 9.68 19.57
C GLY A 191 -13.32 10.11 18.62
N PHE A 192 -13.13 9.99 17.31
CA PHE A 192 -14.20 10.27 16.32
C PHE A 192 -15.33 9.25 16.36
N PHE A 193 -15.11 8.08 16.97
CA PHE A 193 -16.06 6.98 17.07
C PHE A 193 -16.61 6.81 18.50
N ASN A 194 -16.29 7.74 19.41
CA ASN A 194 -16.77 7.70 20.79
C ASN A 194 -18.30 7.72 20.87
N GLY A 195 -18.85 6.89 21.75
CA GLY A 195 -20.30 6.78 21.97
C GLY A 195 -21.02 5.87 20.95
N MET A 196 -20.32 5.30 19.98
CA MET A 196 -20.86 4.23 19.14
C MET A 196 -20.93 2.91 19.93
N ALA A 197 -21.93 2.08 19.61
CA ALA A 197 -22.04 0.74 20.18
C ALA A 197 -20.88 -0.16 19.68
N PRO A 198 -20.40 -1.12 20.49
CA PRO A 198 -19.32 -2.03 20.10
C PRO A 198 -19.59 -2.79 18.79
N GLU A 199 -20.85 -3.14 18.54
CA GLU A 199 -21.27 -3.81 17.31
C GLU A 199 -21.07 -2.92 16.07
N THR A 200 -21.34 -1.62 16.21
CA THR A 200 -21.10 -0.64 15.13
C THR A 200 -19.62 -0.48 14.85
N LEU A 201 -18.78 -0.39 15.89
CA LEU A 201 -17.33 -0.33 15.74
C LEU A 201 -16.78 -1.56 15.03
N HIS A 202 -17.27 -2.75 15.41
CA HIS A 202 -16.89 -3.99 14.75
C HIS A 202 -17.29 -4.02 13.27
N VAL A 203 -18.48 -3.53 12.90
CA VAL A 203 -18.90 -3.42 11.50
C VAL A 203 -17.99 -2.46 10.71
N ILE A 204 -17.59 -1.33 11.31
CA ILE A 204 -16.67 -0.38 10.67
C ILE A 204 -15.29 -1.01 10.50
N GLU A 205 -14.75 -1.64 11.53
CA GLU A 205 -13.46 -2.34 11.49
C GLU A 205 -13.46 -3.38 10.37
N ARG A 206 -14.47 -4.25 10.34
CA ARG A 206 -14.59 -5.31 9.34
C ARG A 206 -14.78 -4.77 7.94
N GLY A 207 -15.61 -3.73 7.79
CA GLY A 207 -15.82 -3.05 6.52
C GLY A 207 -14.52 -2.42 6.01
N ALA A 208 -13.77 -1.74 6.88
CA ALA A 208 -12.51 -1.11 6.52
C ALA A 208 -11.45 -2.15 6.11
N TRP A 209 -11.32 -3.24 6.86
CA TRP A 209 -10.41 -4.34 6.52
C TRP A 209 -10.76 -5.00 5.19
N TRP A 210 -12.04 -5.29 4.94
CA TRP A 210 -12.48 -5.94 3.69
C TRP A 210 -12.28 -5.03 2.48
N LEU A 211 -12.64 -3.75 2.61
CA LEU A 211 -12.39 -2.76 1.56
C LEU A 211 -10.90 -2.56 1.31
N HIS A 212 -10.07 -2.63 2.36
CA HIS A 212 -8.62 -2.49 2.24
C HIS A 212 -7.99 -3.65 1.47
N ILE A 213 -8.34 -4.91 1.78
CA ILE A 213 -7.72 -6.06 1.10
C ILE A 213 -8.25 -6.30 -0.32
N VAL A 214 -9.48 -5.87 -0.60
CA VAL A 214 -10.10 -5.98 -1.93
C VAL A 214 -9.66 -4.87 -2.88
N GLY A 215 -9.43 -3.65 -2.37
CA GLY A 215 -9.01 -2.48 -3.13
C GLY A 215 -7.57 -2.54 -3.62
#